data_AF-A0A949WIJ9-F1
#
_entry.id   AF-A0A949WIJ9-F1
#
_cell.length_a   1.000
_cell.length_b   1.000
_cell.length_c   1.000
_cell.angle_alpha   90.00
_cell.angle_beta   90.00
_cell.angle_gamma   90.00
#
_symmetry.space_group_name_H-M   'P 1'
#
loop_
_entity.id
_entity.type
_entity.pdbx_description
1 polymer ?
#
loop_
_entity_poly.entity_id
_entity_poly.type
_entity_poly.pdbx_seq_one_letter_code
_entity_poly.pdbx_strand_id
1 'polypeptide(L)'
;MVLLLFILFSNKFEKLIQYSKNFIGLIIAFIIVAVWTISLGECINISIFETNKILIALAILWQAFLFTGLFITAHDAMHGVVFPKNSQINNYIGYLCVILYAFFSYRKLLKRHHQHHQYPASKLDPDYHNGKYKNFFAWYFYFMFRYWSWLRFLGMTIAYHSVRIIFNIPEINLLVFWALPLLLSSIQLFYFGTYLPHKEPSEGYQNSHRTQSIYRPFIWSFITCYHFGYHEEHHKYPYLAWWQLPMIIKKNKVLKSVQTP
;
A
#
# COMPACT_ATOMS: atom_id res chain seq x y z
N MET A 1 -30.47 12.19 38.23
CA MET A 1 -29.10 12.76 38.26
C MET A 1 -28.03 11.72 37.93
N VAL A 2 -27.99 10.57 38.63
CA VAL A 2 -27.01 9.47 38.38
C VAL A 2 -27.09 8.89 36.96
N LEU A 3 -28.29 8.66 36.42
CA LEU A 3 -28.48 8.15 35.05
C LEU A 3 -27.95 9.12 33.97
N LEU A 4 -28.13 10.43 34.18
CA LEU A 4 -27.65 11.49 33.28
C LEU A 4 -26.12 11.58 33.29
N LEU A 5 -25.52 11.46 34.48
CA LEU A 5 -24.06 11.39 34.65
C LEU A 5 -23.48 10.13 33.99
N PHE A 6 -24.14 8.98 34.12
CA PHE A 6 -23.70 7.74 33.48
C PHE A 6 -23.73 7.82 31.95
N ILE A 7 -24.80 8.40 31.37
CA ILE A 7 -24.93 8.63 29.92
C ILE A 7 -23.89 9.64 29.42
N LEU A 8 -23.64 10.73 30.16
CA LEU A 8 -22.64 11.73 29.80
C LEU A 8 -21.20 11.17 29.87
N PHE A 9 -20.90 10.35 30.88
CA PHE A 9 -19.62 9.65 30.98
C PHE A 9 -19.45 8.59 29.89
N SER A 10 -20.48 7.79 29.61
CA SER A 10 -20.48 6.81 28.51
C SER A 10 -20.21 7.49 27.16
N ASN A 11 -20.91 8.59 26.87
CA ASN A 11 -20.73 9.34 25.62
C ASN A 11 -19.33 9.99 25.50
N LYS A 12 -18.77 10.49 26.61
CA LYS A 12 -17.38 11.00 26.62
C LYS A 12 -16.38 9.87 26.41
N PHE A 13 -16.60 8.72 27.03
CA PHE A 13 -15.71 7.56 26.93
C PHE A 13 -15.74 6.93 25.53
N GLU A 14 -16.93 6.78 24.93
CA GLU A 14 -17.09 6.36 23.54
C GLU A 14 -16.45 7.36 22.58
N LYS A 15 -16.62 8.67 22.80
CA LYS A 15 -15.93 9.70 22.02
C LYS A 15 -14.42 9.57 22.15
N LEU A 16 -13.87 9.33 23.33
CA LEU A 16 -12.42 9.14 23.55
C LEU A 16 -11.89 7.88 22.85
N ILE A 17 -12.62 6.76 22.93
CA ILE A 17 -12.29 5.51 22.22
C ILE A 17 -12.37 5.71 20.70
N GLN A 18 -13.36 6.45 20.22
CA GLN A 18 -13.49 6.75 18.80
C GLN A 18 -12.41 7.75 18.35
N TYR A 19 -12.04 8.72 19.20
CA TYR A 19 -10.97 9.66 18.95
C TYR A 19 -9.64 8.92 18.82
N SER A 20 -9.30 8.05 19.77
CA SER A 20 -8.06 7.27 19.75
C SER A 20 -7.98 6.38 18.50
N LYS A 21 -9.09 5.76 18.09
CA LYS A 21 -9.18 4.98 16.84
C LYS A 21 -8.88 5.80 15.58
N ASN A 22 -9.24 7.09 15.54
CA ASN A 22 -8.97 7.94 14.38
C ASN A 22 -7.48 8.25 14.21
N PHE A 23 -6.68 8.23 15.29
CA PHE A 23 -5.25 8.50 15.24
C PHE A 23 -4.41 7.27 14.90
N ILE A 24 -4.94 6.05 15.03
CA ILE A 24 -4.19 4.83 14.76
C ILE A 24 -3.62 4.84 13.35
N GLY A 25 -4.42 5.20 12.33
CA GLY A 25 -3.94 5.24 10.96
C GLY A 25 -2.85 6.28 10.72
N LEU A 26 -2.99 7.45 11.35
CA LEU A 26 -1.98 8.51 11.30
C LEU A 26 -0.67 8.08 11.97
N ILE A 27 -0.75 7.44 13.14
CA ILE A 27 0.43 6.90 13.86
C ILE A 27 1.12 5.82 13.00
N ILE A 28 0.35 4.90 12.40
CA ILE A 28 0.90 3.86 11.51
C ILE A 28 1.59 4.50 10.30
N ALA A 29 0.98 5.52 9.68
CA ALA A 29 1.58 6.24 8.57
C ALA A 29 2.92 6.88 8.96
N PHE A 30 2.98 7.55 10.12
CA PHE A 30 4.22 8.13 10.64
C PHE A 30 5.29 7.06 10.92
N ILE A 31 4.92 5.93 11.53
CA ILE A 31 5.85 4.82 11.78
C ILE A 31 6.41 4.29 10.47
N ILE A 32 5.56 4.05 9.46
CA ILE A 32 6.00 3.55 8.16
C ILE A 32 6.99 4.53 7.51
N VAL A 33 6.68 5.82 7.46
CA VAL A 33 7.55 6.85 6.88
C VAL A 33 8.86 6.99 7.66
N ALA A 34 8.81 6.97 9.00
CA ALA A 34 10.00 7.07 9.84
C ALA A 34 10.91 5.85 9.68
N VAL A 35 10.35 4.63 9.77
CA VAL A 35 11.11 3.39 9.61
C VAL A 35 11.69 3.29 8.20
N TRP A 36 10.94 3.68 7.16
CA TRP A 36 11.47 3.75 5.80
C TRP A 36 12.65 4.72 5.67
N THR A 37 12.51 5.94 6.22
CA THR A 37 13.55 6.98 6.14
C THR A 37 14.82 6.55 6.88
N ILE A 38 14.67 6.09 8.12
CA ILE A 38 15.79 5.62 8.95
C ILE A 38 16.46 4.42 8.29
N SER A 39 15.67 3.41 7.89
CA SER A 39 16.19 2.21 7.24
C SER A 39 16.97 2.54 5.96
N LEU A 40 16.42 3.42 5.11
CA LEU A 40 17.12 3.84 3.90
C LEU A 40 18.44 4.55 4.22
N GLY A 41 18.41 5.48 5.17
CA GLY A 41 19.59 6.23 5.62
C GLY A 41 20.70 5.33 6.15
N GLU A 42 20.37 4.32 6.95
CA GLU A 42 21.34 3.32 7.41
C GLU A 42 21.83 2.43 6.25
N CYS A 43 20.92 1.91 5.43
CA CYS A 43 21.27 0.96 4.36
C CYS A 43 22.23 1.57 3.34
N ILE A 44 22.00 2.82 2.91
CA ILE A 44 22.86 3.46 1.89
C ILE A 44 24.28 3.74 2.39
N ASN A 45 24.54 3.64 3.70
CA ASN A 45 25.88 3.79 4.30
C ASN A 45 26.59 2.46 4.54
N ILE A 46 25.98 1.31 4.22
CA ILE A 46 26.59 -0.01 4.42
C ILE A 46 27.77 -0.23 3.47
N SER A 47 28.91 -0.70 3.99
CA SER A 47 30.03 -1.22 3.19
C SER A 47 29.64 -2.55 2.53
N ILE A 48 29.09 -2.50 1.32
CA ILE A 48 28.54 -3.68 0.61
C ILE A 48 29.56 -4.81 0.49
N PHE A 49 30.81 -4.50 0.16
CA PHE A 49 31.85 -5.51 -0.11
C PHE A 49 32.39 -6.18 1.16
N GLU A 50 32.19 -5.55 2.32
CA GLU A 50 32.65 -6.04 3.63
C GLU A 50 31.53 -6.73 4.43
N THR A 51 30.29 -6.54 4.00
CA THR A 51 29.10 -7.06 4.69
C THR A 51 28.69 -8.43 4.14
N ASN A 52 28.18 -9.30 5.02
CA ASN A 52 27.66 -10.60 4.62
C ASN A 52 26.54 -10.46 3.57
N LYS A 53 26.66 -11.19 2.45
CA LYS A 53 25.72 -11.14 1.32
C LYS A 53 24.27 -11.49 1.70
N ILE A 54 24.07 -12.35 2.70
CA ILE A 54 22.74 -12.70 3.21
C ILE A 54 22.12 -11.48 3.89
N LEU A 55 22.88 -10.73 4.68
CA LEU A 55 22.39 -9.51 5.31
C LEU A 55 22.05 -8.43 4.27
N ILE A 56 22.86 -8.31 3.21
CA ILE A 56 22.56 -7.43 2.07
C ILE A 56 21.24 -7.84 1.41
N ALA A 57 21.03 -9.13 1.14
CA ALA A 57 19.79 -9.62 0.55
C ALA A 57 18.57 -9.35 1.46
N LEU A 58 18.70 -9.57 2.77
CA LEU A 58 17.65 -9.27 3.74
C LEU A 58 17.34 -7.77 3.80
N ALA A 59 18.36 -6.92 3.76
CA ALA A 59 18.20 -5.46 3.74
C ALA A 59 17.48 -4.99 2.45
N ILE A 60 17.80 -5.58 1.30
CA ILE A 60 17.10 -5.30 0.02
C ILE A 60 15.60 -5.64 0.15
N LEU A 61 15.28 -6.84 0.64
CA LEU A 61 13.89 -7.30 0.79
C LEU A 61 13.12 -6.48 1.84
N TRP A 62 13.77 -6.17 2.95
CA TRP A 62 13.24 -5.30 3.99
C TRP A 62 12.93 -3.90 3.43
N GLN A 63 13.87 -3.31 2.72
CA GLN A 63 13.68 -1.99 2.13
C GLN A 63 12.57 -2.00 1.07
N ALA A 64 12.46 -3.07 0.26
CA ALA A 64 11.37 -3.24 -0.70
C ALA A 64 10.01 -3.31 0.00
N PHE A 65 9.93 -4.05 1.10
CA PHE A 65 8.73 -4.14 1.94
C PHE A 65 8.33 -2.78 2.54
N LEU A 66 9.30 -1.95 2.93
CA LEU A 66 9.02 -0.58 3.42
C LEU A 66 8.56 0.35 2.30
N PHE A 67 9.12 0.25 1.09
CA PHE A 67 8.61 0.97 -0.08
C PHE A 67 7.16 0.57 -0.39
N THR A 68 6.82 -0.73 -0.35
CA THR A 68 5.43 -1.19 -0.45
C THR A 68 4.56 -0.54 0.63
N GLY A 69 5.05 -0.42 1.87
CA GLY A 69 4.36 0.26 2.96
C GLY A 69 4.04 1.73 2.69
N LEU A 70 4.97 2.48 2.08
CA LEU A 70 4.70 3.85 1.65
C LEU A 70 3.51 3.90 0.66
N PHE A 71 3.51 3.03 -0.35
CA PHE A 71 2.45 3.04 -1.35
C PHE A 71 1.10 2.60 -0.77
N ILE A 72 1.08 1.60 0.11
CA ILE A 72 -0.14 1.16 0.81
C ILE A 72 -0.68 2.29 1.70
N THR A 73 0.19 3.01 2.40
CA THR A 73 -0.21 4.18 3.20
C THR A 73 -0.81 5.28 2.33
N ALA A 74 -0.22 5.53 1.16
CA ALA A 74 -0.77 6.47 0.19
C ALA A 74 -2.14 6.03 -0.33
N HIS A 75 -2.31 4.74 -0.61
CA HIS A 75 -3.58 4.18 -1.02
C HIS A 75 -4.65 4.34 0.07
N ASP A 76 -4.33 4.03 1.33
CA ASP A 76 -5.27 4.24 2.44
C ASP A 76 -5.64 5.73 2.60
N ALA A 77 -4.69 6.63 2.32
CA ALA A 77 -4.99 8.05 2.21
C ALA A 77 -5.95 8.38 1.06
N MET A 78 -5.89 7.67 -0.08
CA MET A 78 -6.83 7.85 -1.19
C MET A 78 -8.27 7.47 -0.81
N HIS A 79 -8.42 6.50 0.09
CA HIS A 79 -9.72 6.15 0.69
C HIS A 79 -10.12 7.02 1.88
N GLY A 80 -9.24 7.92 2.32
CA GLY A 80 -9.49 8.80 3.47
C GLY A 80 -9.40 8.11 4.83
N VAL A 81 -8.82 6.91 4.91
CA VAL A 81 -8.83 6.07 6.12
C VAL A 81 -7.62 6.27 7.03
N VAL A 82 -6.57 6.96 6.58
CA VAL A 82 -5.41 7.32 7.42
C VAL A 82 -5.84 8.23 8.57
N PHE A 83 -6.66 9.23 8.29
CA PHE A 83 -7.25 10.09 9.31
C PHE A 83 -8.69 10.50 8.94
N PRO A 84 -9.71 9.69 9.27
CA PRO A 84 -11.08 9.86 8.77
C PRO A 84 -11.75 11.20 9.11
N LYS A 85 -11.22 11.95 10.08
CA LYS A 85 -11.75 13.25 10.52
C LYS A 85 -11.35 14.42 9.62
N ASN A 86 -10.28 14.30 8.83
CA ASN A 86 -9.81 15.39 7.98
C ASN A 86 -9.21 14.87 6.68
N SER A 87 -9.91 15.10 5.57
CA SER A 87 -9.47 14.71 4.22
C SER A 87 -8.20 15.43 3.78
N GLN A 88 -7.92 16.64 4.27
CA GLN A 88 -6.68 17.35 3.96
C GLN A 88 -5.48 16.59 4.52
N ILE A 89 -5.55 16.10 5.76
CA ILE A 89 -4.48 15.31 6.38
C ILE A 89 -4.21 14.04 5.57
N ASN A 90 -5.28 13.33 5.15
CA ASN A 90 -5.12 12.19 4.25
C ASN A 90 -4.40 12.59 2.96
N ASN A 91 -4.83 13.67 2.32
CA ASN A 91 -4.18 14.16 1.10
C ASN A 91 -2.70 14.45 1.35
N TYR A 92 -2.34 15.17 2.41
CA TYR A 92 -0.94 15.47 2.75
C TYR A 92 -0.10 14.21 2.95
N ILE A 93 -0.59 13.25 3.73
CA ILE A 93 0.10 11.96 3.94
C ILE A 93 0.24 11.20 2.62
N GLY A 94 -0.82 11.18 1.83
CA GLY A 94 -0.83 10.57 0.51
C GLY A 94 0.21 11.19 -0.43
N TYR A 95 0.25 12.52 -0.51
CA TYR A 95 1.29 13.27 -1.24
C TYR A 95 2.69 12.91 -0.78
N LEU A 96 2.95 12.98 0.52
CA LEU A 96 4.25 12.66 1.10
C LEU A 96 4.69 11.25 0.70
N CYS A 97 3.84 10.25 0.93
CA CYS A 97 4.16 8.85 0.68
C CYS A 97 4.45 8.57 -0.80
N VAL A 98 3.65 9.09 -1.73
CA VAL A 98 3.88 8.85 -3.16
C VAL A 98 5.04 9.66 -3.74
N ILE A 99 5.38 10.81 -3.13
CA ILE A 99 6.58 11.57 -3.45
C ILE A 99 7.82 10.79 -3.01
N LEU A 100 7.86 10.33 -1.75
CA LEU A 100 8.96 9.52 -1.22
C LEU A 100 9.12 8.20 -1.98
N TYR A 101 8.01 7.58 -2.39
CA TYR A 101 8.04 6.34 -3.14
C TYR A 101 8.72 6.52 -4.50
N ALA A 102 8.21 7.42 -5.36
CA ALA A 102 8.78 7.63 -6.69
C ALA A 102 8.36 8.95 -7.35
N PHE A 103 8.10 10.03 -6.60
CA PHE A 103 7.65 11.33 -7.15
C PHE A 103 6.33 11.24 -7.94
N PHE A 104 5.42 10.34 -7.55
CA PHE A 104 4.13 10.21 -8.21
C PHE A 104 3.22 11.40 -7.91
N SER A 105 2.31 11.70 -8.85
CA SER A 105 1.26 12.68 -8.62
C SER A 105 0.10 12.04 -7.87
N TYR A 106 -0.06 12.37 -6.59
CA TYR A 106 -1.15 11.86 -5.76
C TYR A 106 -2.53 12.11 -6.39
N ARG A 107 -2.80 13.30 -6.94
CA ARG A 107 -4.10 13.61 -7.59
C ARG A 107 -4.40 12.67 -8.76
N LYS A 108 -3.39 12.38 -9.59
CA LYS A 108 -3.56 11.47 -10.74
C LYS A 108 -3.80 10.04 -10.27
N LEU A 109 -3.06 9.59 -9.25
CA LEU A 109 -3.26 8.27 -8.66
C LEU A 109 -4.65 8.15 -8.02
N LEU A 110 -5.07 9.13 -7.21
CA LEU A 110 -6.40 9.19 -6.60
C LEU A 110 -7.52 9.10 -7.65
N LYS A 111 -7.42 9.84 -8.75
CA LYS A 111 -8.40 9.76 -9.84
C LYS A 111 -8.44 8.37 -10.46
N ARG A 112 -7.28 7.79 -10.79
CA ARG A 112 -7.18 6.46 -11.40
C ARG A 112 -7.70 5.38 -10.46
N HIS A 113 -7.35 5.47 -9.19
CA HIS A 113 -7.81 4.58 -8.14
C HIS A 113 -9.34 4.57 -8.02
N HIS A 114 -9.99 5.74 -8.02
CA HIS A 114 -11.45 5.80 -8.08
C HIS A 114 -12.03 5.16 -9.36
N GLN A 115 -11.41 5.39 -10.52
CA GLN A 115 -11.85 4.77 -11.78
C GLN A 115 -11.76 3.25 -11.72
N HIS A 116 -10.71 2.72 -11.10
CA HIS A 116 -10.51 1.30 -10.87
C HIS A 116 -11.63 0.69 -10.00
N HIS A 117 -11.99 1.34 -8.89
CA HIS A 117 -13.11 0.89 -8.04
C HIS A 117 -14.48 1.00 -8.74
N GLN A 118 -14.69 2.02 -9.56
CA GLN A 118 -15.98 2.29 -10.22
C GLN A 118 -16.23 1.42 -11.45
N TYR A 119 -15.19 1.14 -12.23
CA TYR A 119 -15.31 0.47 -13.52
C TYR A 119 -14.39 -0.76 -13.64
N PRO A 120 -14.36 -1.66 -12.65
CA PRO A 120 -13.34 -2.70 -12.58
C PRO A 120 -13.37 -3.63 -13.79
N ALA A 121 -12.20 -4.09 -14.22
CA ALA A 121 -11.99 -4.96 -15.38
C ALA A 121 -12.76 -4.51 -16.64
N SER A 122 -12.78 -3.20 -16.89
CA SER A 122 -13.39 -2.58 -18.07
C SER A 122 -12.38 -1.75 -18.86
N LYS A 123 -12.77 -1.20 -20.01
CA LYS A 123 -11.91 -0.28 -20.78
C LYS A 123 -11.59 1.02 -20.02
N LEU A 124 -12.41 1.39 -19.02
CA LEU A 124 -12.21 2.58 -18.20
C LEU A 124 -11.33 2.31 -16.96
N ASP A 125 -11.05 1.05 -16.66
CA ASP A 125 -10.17 0.65 -15.56
C ASP A 125 -8.69 0.92 -15.95
N PRO A 126 -8.00 1.84 -15.26
CA PRO A 126 -6.60 2.14 -15.54
C PRO A 126 -5.68 0.97 -15.21
N ASP A 127 -6.12 -0.01 -14.43
CA ASP A 127 -5.29 -1.13 -14.01
C ASP A 127 -5.58 -2.39 -14.84
N TYR A 128 -6.65 -2.38 -15.64
CA TYR A 128 -6.99 -3.48 -16.53
C TYR A 128 -6.15 -3.48 -17.81
N HIS A 129 -5.57 -4.64 -18.13
CA HIS A 129 -4.65 -4.80 -19.26
C HIS A 129 -5.35 -4.63 -20.62
N ASN A 130 -6.38 -5.44 -20.88
CA ASN A 130 -7.15 -5.53 -22.13
C ASN A 130 -7.93 -6.87 -22.26
N GLY A 131 -7.75 -7.83 -21.36
CA GLY A 131 -8.41 -9.15 -21.40
C GLY A 131 -7.84 -10.15 -22.41
N LYS A 132 -6.98 -9.72 -23.35
CA LYS A 132 -6.44 -10.55 -24.45
C LYS A 132 -5.10 -11.19 -24.10
N TYR A 133 -4.22 -10.45 -23.43
CA TYR A 133 -2.91 -10.97 -23.01
C TYR A 133 -2.91 -11.10 -21.48
N LYS A 134 -3.06 -12.33 -20.99
CA LYS A 134 -3.23 -12.64 -19.56
C LYS A 134 -1.91 -12.96 -18.81
N ASN A 135 -0.78 -12.92 -19.52
CA ASN A 135 0.52 -13.23 -18.91
C ASN A 135 0.96 -12.08 -17.99
N PHE A 136 1.64 -12.45 -16.90
CA PHE A 136 2.09 -11.51 -15.88
C PHE A 136 2.96 -10.39 -16.45
N PHE A 137 3.98 -10.72 -17.25
CA PHE A 137 4.96 -9.75 -17.71
C PHE A 137 4.37 -8.71 -18.66
N ALA A 138 3.54 -9.10 -19.65
CA ALA A 138 2.95 -8.10 -20.55
C ALA A 138 2.05 -7.13 -19.78
N TRP A 139 1.27 -7.64 -18.82
CA TRP A 139 0.43 -6.78 -17.99
C TRP A 139 1.27 -5.86 -17.11
N TYR A 140 2.33 -6.36 -16.48
CA TYR A 140 3.24 -5.53 -15.68
C TYR A 140 3.81 -4.37 -16.49
N PHE A 141 4.37 -4.65 -17.68
CA PHE A 141 4.95 -3.60 -18.51
C PHE A 141 3.90 -2.60 -19.00
N TYR A 142 2.75 -3.08 -19.47
CA TYR A 142 1.65 -2.20 -19.89
C TYR A 142 1.16 -1.29 -18.77
N PHE A 143 1.01 -1.84 -17.56
CA PHE A 143 0.69 -1.07 -16.36
C PHE A 143 1.76 0.00 -16.12
N MET A 144 3.04 -0.38 -16.06
CA MET A 144 4.14 0.56 -15.82
C MET A 144 4.21 1.67 -16.87
N PHE A 145 4.00 1.37 -18.15
CA PHE A 145 3.94 2.37 -19.22
C PHE A 145 2.76 3.33 -19.07
N ARG A 146 1.58 2.84 -18.67
CA ARG A 146 0.40 3.70 -18.45
C ARG A 146 0.60 4.67 -17.29
N TYR A 147 1.42 4.31 -16.32
CA TYR A 147 1.82 5.16 -15.21
C TYR A 147 3.13 5.91 -15.45
N TRP A 148 3.79 5.77 -16.60
CA TRP A 148 5.06 6.43 -16.93
C TRP A 148 4.92 7.96 -17.02
N SER A 149 6.01 8.66 -16.71
CA SER A 149 6.12 10.10 -16.89
C SER A 149 7.58 10.51 -17.00
N TRP A 150 7.95 11.18 -18.10
CA TRP A 150 9.31 11.71 -18.30
C TRP A 150 9.70 12.76 -17.27
N LEU A 151 8.76 13.61 -16.85
CA LEU A 151 9.01 14.61 -15.80
C LEU A 151 9.34 13.95 -14.46
N ARG A 152 8.64 12.85 -14.13
CA ARG A 152 8.91 12.09 -12.91
C ARG A 152 10.26 11.38 -12.98
N PHE A 153 10.57 10.76 -14.12
CA PHE A 153 11.87 10.15 -14.36
C PHE A 153 12.99 11.17 -14.18
N LEU A 154 12.88 12.35 -14.79
CA LEU A 154 13.83 13.45 -14.61
C LEU A 154 13.96 13.87 -13.14
N GLY A 155 12.85 14.04 -12.42
CA GLY A 155 12.87 14.38 -11.00
C GLY A 155 13.56 13.33 -10.14
N MET A 156 13.31 12.04 -10.40
CA MET A 156 13.99 10.93 -9.72
C MET A 156 15.48 10.91 -10.05
N THR A 157 15.88 11.14 -11.30
CA THR A 157 17.28 11.22 -11.72
C THR A 157 18.01 12.37 -11.01
N ILE A 158 17.39 13.55 -10.94
CA ILE A 158 17.94 14.70 -10.20
C ILE A 158 18.10 14.34 -8.73
N ALA A 159 17.05 13.83 -8.08
CA ALA A 159 17.10 13.44 -6.66
C ALA A 159 18.20 12.40 -6.38
N TYR A 160 18.31 11.38 -7.24
CA TYR A 160 19.34 10.34 -7.15
C TYR A 160 20.75 10.93 -7.21
N HIS A 161 21.04 11.76 -8.21
CA HIS A 161 22.36 12.39 -8.34
C HIS A 161 22.63 13.43 -7.25
N SER A 162 21.62 14.19 -6.82
CA SER A 162 21.75 15.12 -5.69
C SER A 162 22.12 14.40 -4.41
N VAL A 163 21.43 13.30 -4.05
CA VAL A 163 21.77 12.53 -2.85
C VAL A 163 23.18 11.93 -2.97
N ARG A 164 23.53 11.36 -4.12
CA ARG A 164 24.87 10.85 -4.39
C ARG A 164 25.96 11.89 -4.12
N ILE A 165 25.80 13.09 -4.67
CA ILE A 165 26.82 14.14 -4.63
C ILE A 165 26.88 14.81 -3.25
N ILE A 166 25.72 15.19 -2.69
CA ILE A 166 25.63 15.92 -1.42
C ILE A 166 26.15 15.08 -0.25
N PHE A 167 25.80 13.80 -0.22
CA PHE A 167 26.17 12.89 0.87
C PHE A 167 27.34 11.97 0.52
N ASN A 168 27.96 12.16 -0.65
CA ASN A 168 29.08 11.34 -1.15
C ASN A 168 28.83 9.82 -1.07
N ILE A 169 27.60 9.40 -1.41
CA ILE A 169 27.18 7.99 -1.31
C ILE A 169 27.71 7.20 -2.52
N PRO A 170 28.31 6.00 -2.32
CA PRO A 170 28.69 5.13 -3.44
C PRO A 170 27.49 4.81 -4.33
N GLU A 171 27.69 4.87 -5.65
CA GLU A 171 26.59 4.65 -6.60
C GLU A 171 25.96 3.25 -6.43
N ILE A 172 26.79 2.24 -6.18
CA ILE A 172 26.33 0.87 -5.93
C ILE A 172 25.38 0.79 -4.73
N ASN A 173 25.58 1.61 -3.69
CA ASN A 173 24.70 1.63 -2.52
C ASN A 173 23.31 2.19 -2.88
N LEU A 174 23.25 3.24 -3.70
CA LEU A 174 21.97 3.77 -4.18
C LEU A 174 21.27 2.78 -5.12
N LEU A 175 22.01 2.08 -5.98
CA LEU A 175 21.43 1.04 -6.84
C LEU A 175 20.86 -0.13 -6.01
N VAL A 176 21.63 -0.61 -5.04
CA VAL A 176 21.29 -1.80 -4.24
C VAL A 176 20.23 -1.52 -3.18
N PHE A 177 20.27 -0.37 -2.51
CA PHE A 177 19.37 -0.07 -1.38
C PHE A 177 18.25 0.92 -1.69
N TRP A 178 18.28 1.59 -2.85
CA TRP A 178 17.18 2.48 -3.27
C TRP A 178 16.52 2.00 -4.55
N ALA A 179 17.25 1.95 -5.67
CA ALA A 179 16.66 1.67 -6.98
C ALA A 179 16.11 0.24 -7.09
N LEU A 180 16.88 -0.75 -6.66
CA LEU A 180 16.47 -2.15 -6.69
C LEU A 180 15.27 -2.42 -5.75
N PRO A 181 15.27 -2.01 -4.46
CA PRO A 181 14.11 -2.14 -3.59
C PRO A 181 12.86 -1.46 -4.12
N LEU A 182 13.00 -0.26 -4.72
CA LEU A 182 11.88 0.43 -5.36
C LEU A 182 11.29 -0.42 -6.50
N LEU A 183 12.12 -0.98 -7.38
CA LEU A 183 11.67 -1.87 -8.46
C LEU A 183 11.02 -3.16 -7.92
N LEU A 184 11.60 -3.77 -6.90
CA LEU A 184 11.03 -4.98 -6.27
C LEU A 184 9.67 -4.67 -5.63
N SER A 185 9.54 -3.52 -4.98
CA SER A 185 8.28 -3.08 -4.38
C SER A 185 7.19 -2.83 -5.44
N SER A 186 7.54 -2.31 -6.63
CA SER A 186 6.56 -2.13 -7.72
C SER A 186 6.11 -3.46 -8.32
N ILE A 187 7.02 -4.43 -8.43
CA ILE A 187 6.68 -5.80 -8.83
C ILE A 187 5.77 -6.45 -7.78
N GLN A 188 6.09 -6.30 -6.49
CA GLN A 188 5.31 -6.83 -5.38
C GLN A 188 3.89 -6.25 -5.34
N LEU A 189 3.77 -4.91 -5.38
CA LEU A 189 2.49 -4.20 -5.43
C LEU A 189 1.65 -4.63 -6.63
N PHE A 190 2.26 -4.67 -7.81
CA PHE A 190 1.54 -5.10 -9.00
C PHE A 190 1.11 -6.55 -8.90
N TYR A 191 1.97 -7.46 -8.46
CA TYR A 191 1.63 -8.88 -8.40
C TYR A 191 0.50 -9.17 -7.40
N PHE A 192 0.64 -8.70 -6.16
CA PHE A 192 -0.30 -9.00 -5.09
C PHE A 192 -1.51 -8.06 -5.00
N GLY A 193 -1.36 -6.81 -5.43
CA GLY A 193 -2.42 -5.80 -5.37
C GLY A 193 -3.15 -5.57 -6.71
N THR A 194 -2.63 -6.06 -7.83
CA THR A 194 -3.26 -5.86 -9.15
C THR A 194 -3.44 -7.17 -9.92
N TYR A 195 -2.36 -7.85 -10.26
CA TYR A 195 -2.38 -9.01 -11.15
C TYR A 195 -3.17 -10.18 -10.58
N LEU A 196 -2.79 -10.71 -9.41
CA LEU A 196 -3.48 -11.85 -8.85
C LEU A 196 -4.95 -11.56 -8.52
N PRO A 197 -5.31 -10.47 -7.81
CA PRO A 197 -6.71 -10.23 -7.44
C PRO A 197 -7.61 -9.88 -8.63
N HIS A 198 -7.08 -9.28 -9.71
CA HIS A 198 -7.88 -8.91 -10.89
C HIS A 198 -7.66 -9.80 -12.11
N LYS A 199 -6.89 -10.88 -12.00
CA LYS A 199 -6.84 -11.88 -13.07
C LYS A 199 -8.19 -12.55 -13.15
N GLU A 200 -8.78 -12.53 -14.34
CA GLU A 200 -10.05 -13.19 -14.62
C GLU A 200 -9.96 -14.70 -14.26
N PRO A 201 -10.81 -15.18 -13.32
CA PRO A 201 -10.89 -16.60 -13.01
C PRO A 201 -11.44 -17.41 -14.20
N SER A 202 -11.20 -18.73 -14.21
CA SER A 202 -11.66 -19.62 -15.28
C SER A 202 -13.17 -19.60 -15.50
N GLU A 203 -13.93 -19.41 -14.43
CA GLU A 203 -15.40 -19.34 -14.44
C GLU A 203 -15.93 -17.92 -14.72
N GLY A 204 -15.04 -16.95 -14.98
CA GLY A 204 -15.38 -15.54 -15.06
C GLY A 204 -15.62 -14.92 -13.68
N TYR A 205 -15.75 -13.60 -13.64
CA TYR A 205 -15.95 -12.87 -12.38
C TYR A 205 -17.31 -13.18 -11.73
N GLN A 206 -17.27 -13.51 -10.45
CA GLN A 206 -18.46 -13.89 -9.66
C GLN A 206 -19.01 -12.75 -8.79
N ASN A 207 -18.36 -11.58 -8.78
CA ASN A 207 -18.79 -10.41 -8.01
C ASN A 207 -18.74 -9.12 -8.84
N SER A 208 -19.52 -8.12 -8.41
CA SER A 208 -19.61 -6.81 -9.08
C SER A 208 -18.31 -6.03 -9.08
N HIS A 209 -17.41 -6.31 -8.15
CA HIS A 209 -16.11 -5.65 -8.04
C HIS A 209 -15.06 -6.27 -8.97
N ARG A 210 -15.34 -7.43 -9.58
CA ARG A 210 -14.45 -8.16 -10.50
C ARG A 210 -13.04 -8.36 -9.93
N THR A 211 -13.00 -8.82 -8.68
CA THR A 211 -11.76 -9.11 -7.94
C THR A 211 -11.85 -10.45 -7.22
N GLN A 212 -10.73 -10.96 -6.73
CA GLN A 212 -10.65 -12.16 -5.89
C GLN A 212 -9.72 -11.91 -4.69
N SER A 213 -10.08 -12.47 -3.55
CA SER A 213 -9.20 -12.50 -2.37
C SER A 213 -8.29 -13.73 -2.34
N ILE A 214 -7.07 -13.53 -1.89
CA ILE A 214 -6.00 -14.53 -1.79
C ILE A 214 -5.66 -14.68 -0.31
N TYR A 215 -6.41 -15.55 0.36
CA TYR A 215 -6.26 -15.77 1.78
C TYR A 215 -4.93 -16.45 2.12
N ARG A 216 -4.18 -15.86 3.04
CA ARG A 216 -2.90 -16.39 3.56
C ARG A 216 -2.91 -16.33 5.09
N PRO A 217 -2.06 -17.12 5.78
CA PRO A 217 -1.82 -16.93 7.20
C PRO A 217 -1.45 -15.47 7.49
N PHE A 218 -1.80 -14.98 8.68
CA PHE A 218 -1.75 -13.54 9.01
C PHE A 218 -0.40 -12.89 8.66
N ILE A 219 0.72 -13.46 9.12
CA ILE A 219 2.07 -12.95 8.86
C ILE A 219 2.37 -12.91 7.35
N TRP A 220 2.03 -13.97 6.62
CA TRP A 220 2.27 -14.02 5.18
C TRP A 220 1.44 -13.01 4.40
N SER A 221 0.17 -12.81 4.78
CA SER A 221 -0.65 -11.76 4.16
C SER A 221 -0.08 -10.36 4.39
N PHE A 222 0.54 -10.11 5.55
CA PHE A 222 1.24 -8.87 5.85
C PHE A 222 2.48 -8.70 4.97
N ILE A 223 3.38 -9.69 4.98
CA ILE A 223 4.65 -9.64 4.25
C ILE A 223 4.42 -9.50 2.73
N THR A 224 3.40 -10.15 2.18
CA THR A 224 3.17 -10.10 0.73
C THR A 224 2.69 -8.74 0.24
N CYS A 225 1.79 -8.06 0.96
CA CYS A 225 1.26 -6.76 0.54
C CYS A 225 0.39 -6.09 1.62
N TYR A 226 0.81 -6.06 2.89
CA TYR A 226 0.06 -5.39 3.96
C TYR A 226 -1.41 -5.85 4.04
N HIS A 227 -1.67 -7.15 3.92
CA HIS A 227 -3.03 -7.71 3.86
C HIS A 227 -3.90 -7.30 2.65
N PHE A 228 -3.34 -6.71 1.59
CA PHE A 228 -4.12 -6.47 0.36
C PHE A 228 -4.54 -7.73 -0.38
N GLY A 229 -4.01 -8.89 -0.01
CA GLY A 229 -4.57 -10.16 -0.47
C GLY A 229 -6.07 -10.31 -0.16
N TYR A 230 -6.60 -9.62 0.86
CA TYR A 230 -8.04 -9.50 1.14
C TYR A 230 -8.71 -8.46 0.22
N HIS A 231 -8.53 -8.63 -1.10
CA HIS A 231 -8.80 -7.58 -2.09
C HIS A 231 -10.29 -7.42 -2.41
N GLU A 232 -11.07 -8.50 -2.38
CA GLU A 232 -12.53 -8.40 -2.50
C GLU A 232 -13.12 -7.66 -1.31
N GLU A 233 -12.64 -7.95 -0.09
CA GLU A 233 -13.02 -7.22 1.11
C GLU A 233 -12.63 -5.75 1.01
N HIS A 234 -11.44 -5.48 0.46
CA HIS A 234 -10.99 -4.12 0.23
C HIS A 234 -11.95 -3.35 -0.71
N HIS A 235 -12.31 -3.92 -1.86
CA HIS A 235 -13.26 -3.30 -2.78
C HIS A 235 -14.67 -3.15 -2.20
N LYS A 236 -15.09 -4.10 -1.36
CA LYS A 236 -16.41 -4.09 -0.72
C LYS A 236 -16.49 -3.11 0.45
N TYR A 237 -15.39 -2.94 1.17
CA TYR A 237 -15.30 -2.11 2.38
C TYR A 237 -14.11 -1.14 2.28
N PRO A 238 -14.13 -0.18 1.34
CA PRO A 238 -13.01 0.74 1.09
C PRO A 238 -12.71 1.67 2.28
N TYR A 239 -13.65 1.79 3.22
CA TYR A 239 -13.48 2.56 4.46
C TYR A 239 -12.63 1.85 5.52
N LEU A 240 -12.11 0.66 5.23
CA LEU A 240 -11.21 -0.07 6.12
C LEU A 240 -9.78 0.10 5.66
N ALA A 241 -8.92 0.37 6.64
CA ALA A 241 -7.49 0.38 6.43
C ALA A 241 -6.92 -1.04 6.32
N TRP A 242 -5.72 -1.14 5.75
CA TRP A 242 -5.08 -2.41 5.43
C TRP A 242 -4.96 -3.37 6.64
N TRP A 243 -4.69 -2.86 7.84
CA TRP A 243 -4.57 -3.65 9.08
C TRP A 243 -5.91 -4.16 9.63
N GLN A 244 -7.03 -3.62 9.14
CA GLN A 244 -8.37 -3.99 9.58
C GLN A 244 -8.97 -5.12 8.72
N LEU A 245 -8.51 -5.29 7.47
CA LEU A 245 -9.04 -6.28 6.53
C LEU A 245 -9.08 -7.72 7.11
N PRO A 246 -8.02 -8.24 7.78
CA PRO A 246 -8.05 -9.59 8.33
C PRO A 246 -9.09 -9.79 9.44
N MET A 247 -9.51 -8.71 10.12
CA MET A 247 -10.45 -8.79 11.25
C MET A 247 -11.88 -9.07 10.78
N ILE A 248 -12.27 -8.57 9.61
CA ILE A 248 -13.61 -8.82 9.06
C ILE A 248 -13.82 -10.29 8.69
N ILE A 249 -12.77 -10.95 8.20
CA ILE A 249 -12.89 -12.37 7.84
C ILE A 249 -13.02 -13.26 9.06
N LYS A 250 -12.29 -12.98 10.14
CA LYS A 250 -12.47 -13.70 11.41
C LYS A 250 -13.91 -13.56 11.90
N LYS A 251 -14.49 -12.36 11.84
CA LYS A 251 -15.87 -12.11 12.25
C LYS A 251 -16.88 -12.85 11.38
N ASN A 252 -16.70 -12.88 10.06
CA ASN A 252 -17.59 -13.59 9.15
C ASN A 252 -17.50 -15.12 9.28
N LYS A 253 -16.32 -15.68 9.56
CA LYS A 253 -16.17 -17.11 9.86
C LYS A 253 -16.85 -17.50 11.18
N VAL A 254 -16.70 -16.68 12.22
CA VAL A 254 -17.37 -16.89 13.51
C VAL A 254 -18.89 -16.76 13.39
N LEU A 255 -19.39 -15.76 12.65
CA LEU A 255 -20.84 -15.61 12.42
C LEU A 255 -21.42 -16.79 11.65
N LYS A 256 -20.70 -17.32 10.65
CA LYS A 256 -21.12 -18.53 9.92
C LYS A 256 -21.12 -19.78 10.80
N SER A 257 -20.14 -19.96 11.68
CA SER A 257 -20.10 -21.12 12.60
C SER A 257 -21.14 -21.06 13.72
N VAL A 258 -21.68 -19.87 14.03
CA VAL A 258 -22.77 -19.69 15.02
C VAL A 258 -24.16 -19.82 14.36
N GLN A 259 -24.26 -19.65 13.04
CA GLN A 259 -25.50 -19.75 12.28
C GLN A 259 -25.75 -21.13 11.63
N THR A 260 -24.77 -22.03 11.66
CA THR A 260 -24.96 -23.44 11.33
C THR A 260 -25.13 -24.25 12.61
N PRO A 261 -26.33 -24.80 12.90
CA PRO A 261 -26.54 -25.71 14.03
C PRO A 261 -25.72 -27.00 13.89
#